data_AF-A0A0K2LDY9-F1
#
_entry.id   AF-A0A0K2LDY9-F1
#
_cell.length_a   1.000
_cell.length_b   1.000
_cell.length_c   1.000
_cell.angle_alpha   90.00
_cell.angle_beta   90.00
_cell.angle_gamma   90.00
#
_symmetry.space_group_name_H-M   'P 1'
#
loop_
_entity.id
_entity.type
_entity.pdbx_description
1 polymer ?
#
loop_
_entity_poly.entity_id
_entity_poly.type
_entity_poly.pdbx_seq_one_letter_code
_entity_poly.pdbx_strand_id
1 'polypeptide(L)' 'MAKLTIKVSEYENEWLQYMAKFYGISTSDLLKKYSMAQLENDYDQQTADLAHKRWIKDDKKTVSMEDIIDEFDGLS' A
#
# COMPACT_ATOMS: atom_id res chain seq x y z
N MET A 1 3.69 -22.56 -1.87
CA MET A 1 3.92 -21.14 -1.52
C MET A 1 4.89 -20.55 -2.52
N ALA A 2 4.69 -19.29 -2.93
CA ALA A 2 5.63 -18.57 -3.77
C ALA A 2 6.89 -18.23 -2.96
N LYS A 3 8.06 -18.17 -3.62
CA LYS A 3 9.34 -17.81 -3.01
C LYS A 3 9.89 -16.56 -3.67
N LEU A 4 10.22 -15.55 -2.86
CA LEU A 4 10.94 -14.37 -3.28
C LEU A 4 12.39 -14.49 -2.78
N THR A 5 13.36 -14.22 -3.66
CA THR A 5 14.78 -14.14 -3.30
C THR A 5 15.24 -12.71 -3.56
N ILE A 6 15.76 -12.03 -2.53
CA ILE A 6 16.26 -10.66 -2.62
C ILE A 6 17.77 -10.72 -2.44
N LYS A 7 18.52 -10.07 -3.33
CA LYS A 7 19.97 -9.87 -3.15
C LYS A 7 20.19 -8.54 -2.47
N VAL A 8 20.97 -8.56 -1.39
CA VAL A 8 21.39 -7.40 -0.60
C VAL A 8 22.89 -7.51 -0.35
N SER A 9 23.52 -6.41 0.03
CA SER A 9 24.89 -6.42 0.55
C SER A 9 24.96 -7.13 1.90
N GLU A 10 26.18 -7.47 2.32
CA GLU A 10 26.43 -8.10 3.62
C GLU A 10 25.99 -7.19 4.78
N TYR A 11 26.31 -5.90 4.69
CA TYR A 11 25.91 -4.90 5.68
C TYR A 11 24.38 -4.76 5.80
N GLU A 12 23.66 -4.69 4.68
CA GLU A 12 22.20 -4.62 4.69
C GLU A 12 21.58 -5.89 5.29
N ASN A 13 22.15 -7.06 5.01
CA ASN A 13 21.69 -8.32 5.59
C ASN A 13 21.87 -8.35 7.12
N GLU A 14 23.04 -7.94 7.62
CA GLU A 14 23.30 -7.84 9.07
C GLU A 14 22.33 -6.88 9.75
N TRP A 15 22.11 -5.71 9.14
CA TRP A 15 21.18 -4.72 9.65
C TRP A 15 19.73 -5.24 9.67
N LEU A 16 19.27 -5.88 8.60
CA LEU A 16 17.92 -6.47 8.54
C LEU A 16 17.73 -7.57 9.58
N GLN A 17 18.74 -8.41 9.81
CA GLN A 17 18.70 -9.43 10.85
C GLN A 17 18.65 -8.82 12.26
N TYR A 18 19.42 -7.75 12.49
CA TYR A 18 19.35 -7.00 13.75
C TYR A 18 17.96 -6.42 13.97
N MET A 19 17.37 -5.76 12.98
CA MET A 19 16.04 -5.18 13.08
C MET A 19 14.96 -6.23 13.31
N ALA A 20 15.04 -7.36 12.61
CA ALA A 20 14.12 -8.48 12.81
C ALA A 20 14.16 -8.99 14.26
N LYS A 21 15.36 -9.17 14.83
CA LYS A 21 15.55 -9.52 16.24
C LYS A 21 15.02 -8.46 17.18
N PHE A 22 15.29 -7.18 16.91
CA PHE A 22 14.82 -6.05 17.70
C PHE A 22 13.29 -6.02 17.81
N TYR A 23 12.59 -6.26 16.70
CA TYR A 23 11.13 -6.35 16.67
C TYR A 23 10.56 -7.72 17.10
N GLY A 24 11.42 -8.72 17.34
CA GLY A 24 10.99 -10.07 17.73
C GLY A 24 10.25 -10.83 16.63
N ILE A 25 10.53 -10.54 15.35
CA ILE A 25 9.89 -11.17 14.19
C ILE A 25 10.92 -11.78 13.23
N SER A 26 10.47 -12.55 12.24
CA SER A 26 11.37 -13.07 11.21
C SER A 26 11.80 -11.97 10.23
N THR A 27 12.97 -12.10 9.61
CA THR A 27 13.42 -11.17 8.56
C THR A 27 12.44 -11.13 7.38
N SER A 28 11.81 -12.27 7.04
CA SER A 28 10.78 -12.32 6.00
C SER A 28 9.53 -11.54 6.38
N ASP A 29 9.10 -11.59 7.64
CA ASP A 29 7.94 -10.82 8.11
C ASP A 29 8.24 -9.33 8.21
N LEU A 30 9.46 -8.96 8.63
CA LEU A 30 9.93 -7.58 8.59
C LEU A 30 9.85 -7.03 7.17
N LEU A 31 10.46 -7.73 6.20
CA LEU A 31 10.48 -7.31 4.80
C LEU A 31 9.07 -7.22 4.22
N LYS A 32 8.23 -8.25 4.40
CA LYS A 32 6.84 -8.21 3.91
C LYS A 32 6.07 -7.04 4.49
N LYS A 33 6.13 -6.83 5.82
CA LYS A 33 5.36 -5.78 6.50
C LYS A 33 5.73 -4.40 5.98
N TYR A 34 7.02 -4.08 5.97
CA TYR A 34 7.47 -2.74 5.62
C TYR A 34 7.47 -2.49 4.11
N SER A 35 7.74 -3.51 3.28
CA SER A 35 7.62 -3.36 1.82
C SER A 35 6.17 -3.21 1.38
N MET A 36 5.22 -3.99 1.92
CA MET A 36 3.80 -3.88 1.52
C MET A 36 3.22 -2.52 1.93
N ALA A 37 3.44 -2.09 3.18
CA ALA A 37 2.91 -0.81 3.65
C ALA A 37 3.44 0.38 2.81
N GLN A 38 4.72 0.34 2.42
CA GLN A 38 5.28 1.40 1.58
C GLN A 38 4.74 1.35 0.14
N LEU A 39 4.59 0.16 -0.44
CA LEU A 39 4.00 -0.01 -1.77
C LEU A 39 2.53 0.42 -1.82
N GLU A 40 1.76 0.13 -0.76
CA GLU A 40 0.37 0.58 -0.63
C GLU A 40 0.28 2.11 -0.57
N ASN A 41 1.11 2.76 0.24
CA ASN A 41 1.16 4.22 0.31
C ASN A 41 1.49 4.85 -1.05
N ASP A 42 2.50 4.32 -1.76
CA ASP A 42 2.91 4.82 -3.08
C ASP A 42 1.81 4.58 -4.14
N TYR A 43 1.09 3.47 -4.04
CA TYR A 43 -0.04 3.13 -4.90
C TYR A 43 -1.24 4.06 -4.66
N ASP A 44 -1.58 4.31 -3.40
CA ASP A 44 -2.68 5.19 -3.00
C ASP A 44 -2.45 6.61 -3.50
N GLN A 45 -1.22 7.12 -3.34
CA GLN A 45 -0.86 8.44 -3.85
C GLN A 45 -1.04 8.53 -5.38
N GLN A 46 -0.53 7.54 -6.13
CA GLN A 46 -0.67 7.52 -7.59
C GLN A 46 -2.13 7.41 -8.03
N THR A 47 -2.92 6.61 -7.32
CA THR A 47 -4.35 6.42 -7.61
C THR A 47 -5.14 7.69 -7.32
N ALA A 48 -4.85 8.39 -6.22
CA ALA A 48 -5.43 9.69 -5.90
C ALA A 48 -5.09 10.74 -6.98
N ASP A 49 -3.83 10.82 -7.40
CA ASP A 49 -3.39 11.73 -8.47
C ASP A 49 -4.12 11.46 -9.80
N LEU A 50 -4.30 10.17 -10.13
CA LEU A 50 -5.02 9.77 -11.33
C LEU A 50 -6.51 10.08 -11.24
N ALA A 51 -7.15 9.80 -10.10
CA ALA A 51 -8.54 10.11 -9.84
C ALA A 51 -8.80 11.62 -9.95
N HIS A 52 -7.93 12.44 -9.35
CA HIS A 52 -8.02 13.89 -9.42
C HIS A 52 -7.87 14.41 -10.86
N LYS A 53 -6.92 13.87 -11.65
CA LYS A 53 -6.77 14.22 -13.08
C LYS A 53 -8.02 13.87 -13.89
N ARG A 54 -8.66 12.73 -13.61
CA ARG A 54 -9.90 12.31 -14.28
C ARG A 54 -11.07 13.22 -13.92
N TRP A 55 -11.22 13.56 -12.64
CA TRP A 55 -12.24 14.48 -12.16
C TRP A 55 -12.13 15.87 -12.81
N ILE A 56 -10.91 16.42 -12.91
CA ILE A 56 -10.68 17.68 -13.64
C ILE A 56 -11.09 17.57 -15.12
N LYS A 57 -10.77 16.46 -15.78
CA LYS A 57 -11.13 16.25 -17.20
C LYS A 57 -12.64 16.09 -17.40
N ASP A 58 -13.36 15.60 -16.40
CA ASP A 58 -14.81 15.46 -16.43
C ASP A 58 -15.52 16.69 -15.84
N ASP A 59 -14.93 17.88 -16.04
CA ASP A 59 -15.47 19.17 -15.59
C ASP A 59 -15.84 19.21 -14.09
N LYS A 60 -15.07 18.49 -13.28
CA LYS A 60 -15.24 18.43 -11.83
C LYS A 60 -16.64 17.97 -11.40
N LYS A 61 -17.30 17.13 -12.20
CA LYS A 61 -18.60 16.56 -11.84
C LYS A 61 -18.54 15.88 -10.47
N THR A 62 -19.62 16.05 -9.73
CA THR A 62 -19.81 15.44 -8.41
C THR A 62 -21.10 14.64 -8.44
N VAL A 63 -21.22 13.69 -7.53
CA VAL A 63 -22.43 12.88 -7.32
C VAL A 63 -23.02 13.23 -5.96
N SER A 64 -24.33 13.10 -5.80
CA SER A 64 -24.97 13.35 -4.50
C SER A 64 -24.52 12.30 -3.49
N MET A 65 -24.36 12.70 -2.23
CA MET A 65 -24.14 11.73 -1.15
C MET A 65 -25.34 10.79 -0.99
N GLU A 66 -26.56 11.28 -1.28
CA GLU A 66 -27.79 10.48 -1.25
C GLU A 66 -27.73 9.34 -2.28
N ASP A 67 -27.30 9.64 -3.53
CA ASP A 67 -27.13 8.64 -4.58
C ASP A 67 -26.11 7.55 -4.19
N ILE A 68 -25.02 7.94 -3.51
CA ILE A 68 -23.99 7.02 -3.03
C ILE A 68 -24.51 6.14 -1.89
N ILE A 69 -25.27 6.72 -0.95
CA ILE A 69 -25.88 5.94 0.13
C ILE A 69 -26.85 4.92 -0.49
N ASP A 70 -27.75 5.34 -1.36
CA ASP A 70 -28.70 4.44 -2.01
C ASP A 70 -28.02 3.29 -2.79
N GLU A 71 -26.85 3.54 -3.40
CA GLU A 71 -26.09 2.52 -4.14
C GLU A 71 -25.35 1.53 -3.22
N PHE A 72 -24.82 1.96 -2.07
CA PHE A 72 -23.90 1.16 -1.25
C PHE A 72 -24.45 0.74 0.13
N ASP A 73 -25.60 1.23 0.58
CA ASP A 73 -26.20 0.92 1.89
C ASP A 73 -26.56 -0.57 2.07
N GLY A 74 -26.68 -1.33 0.97
CA GLY A 74 -26.93 -2.77 0.99
C GLY A 74 -25.69 -3.68 1.17
N LEU A 75 -24.50 -3.10 1.36
CA LEU A 75 -23.22 -3.84 1.42
C LEU A 75 -22.61 -3.97 2.83
N SER A 76 -23.34 -3.54 3.87
CA SER A 76 -22.95 -3.67 5.29
C SER A 76 -23.27 -5.03 5.89
#